data_AF-A0A367K335-F1
#
_entry.id   AF-A0A367K335-F1
#
_cell.length_a   1.000
_cell.length_b   1.000
_cell.length_c   1.000
_cell.angle_alpha   90.00
_cell.angle_beta   90.00
_cell.angle_gamma   90.00
#
_symmetry.space_group_name_H-M   'P 1'
#
loop_
_entity.id
_entity.type
_entity.pdbx_description
1 polymer ?
#
loop_
_entity_poly.entity_id
_entity_poly.type
_entity_poly.pdbx_seq_one_letter_code
_entity_poly.pdbx_strand_id
1 'polypeptide(L)'
;MNLLSFDSNFHISMVCFFISYLVLDLSLGSIYYRHRITVLTGWIHHPLYIGVFLWLLKSRSSSFFSVSCLLELPTLLLAIGSIRDQWRCDFLFASTFFALRLVFHSYMIIALKQYHRLEFLWMFAMSVFPLHLYWFYGIIGQLIKRYPVIYKSKTDGVSSAVVQAKRSKHSFLERIYTI
;
A
#
# COMPACT_ATOMS: atom_id res chain seq x y z
N MET A 1 6.91 6.42 -34.19
CA MET A 1 6.90 5.48 -33.03
C MET A 1 8.35 5.17 -32.68
N ASN A 2 8.97 6.05 -31.90
CA ASN A 2 10.40 5.96 -31.58
C ASN A 2 10.61 5.06 -30.36
N LEU A 3 11.18 3.88 -30.64
CA LEU A 3 12.17 3.15 -29.86
C LEU A 3 11.95 3.10 -28.34
N LEU A 4 11.47 1.94 -27.89
CA LEU A 4 11.82 1.31 -26.61
C LEU A 4 13.29 1.60 -26.26
N SER A 5 13.50 2.70 -25.53
CA SER A 5 14.82 3.09 -25.07
C SER A 5 15.30 2.00 -24.13
N PHE A 6 16.52 1.52 -24.35
CA PHE A 6 17.25 0.69 -23.40
C PHE A 6 17.07 1.28 -21.99
N ASP A 7 16.78 0.42 -21.01
CA ASP A 7 16.64 0.83 -19.62
C ASP A 7 17.83 1.73 -19.23
N SER A 8 17.52 2.97 -18.83
CA SER A 8 18.54 3.88 -18.32
C SER A 8 19.23 3.24 -17.12
N ASN A 9 20.56 3.38 -17.03
CA ASN A 9 21.34 2.90 -15.89
C ASN A 9 20.73 3.37 -14.55
N PHE A 10 20.09 4.55 -14.55
CA PHE A 10 19.37 5.07 -13.41
C PHE A 10 18.20 4.16 -12.95
N HIS A 11 17.36 3.68 -13.87
CA HIS A 11 16.23 2.82 -13.52
C HIS A 11 16.72 1.47 -12.98
N ILE A 12 17.79 0.94 -13.55
CA ILE A 12 18.44 -0.30 -13.09
C ILE A 12 18.99 -0.12 -11.68
N SER A 13 19.73 0.96 -11.43
CA SER A 13 20.26 1.28 -10.08
C SER A 13 19.14 1.43 -9.05
N MET A 14 18.03 2.07 -9.41
CA MET A 14 16.87 2.22 -8.52
C MET A 14 16.20 0.88 -8.18
N VAL A 15 16.05 -0.03 -9.16
CA VAL A 15 15.53 -1.39 -8.92
C VAL A 15 16.48 -2.16 -8.00
N CYS A 16 17.79 -2.14 -8.26
CA CYS A 16 18.78 -2.81 -7.42
C CYS A 16 18.77 -2.27 -5.99
N PHE A 17 18.73 -0.95 -5.82
CA PHE A 17 18.62 -0.32 -4.51
C PHE A 17 17.37 -0.79 -3.76
N PHE A 18 16.22 -0.86 -4.43
CA PHE A 18 14.99 -1.32 -3.81
C PHE A 18 15.02 -2.80 -3.42
N ILE A 19 15.60 -3.66 -4.26
CA ILE A 19 15.81 -5.07 -3.91
C ILE A 19 16.71 -5.18 -2.67
N SER A 20 17.82 -4.43 -2.62
CA SER A 20 18.69 -4.41 -1.44
C SER A 20 17.96 -3.90 -0.19
N TYR A 21 17.11 -2.87 -0.33
CA TYR A 21 16.27 -2.38 0.75
C TYR A 21 15.29 -3.46 1.25
N LEU A 22 14.60 -4.17 0.37
CA LEU A 22 13.68 -5.26 0.75
C LEU A 22 14.41 -6.41 1.47
N VAL A 23 15.61 -6.76 1.01
CA VAL A 23 16.44 -7.79 1.66
C VAL A 23 16.85 -7.33 3.06
N LEU A 24 17.28 -6.07 3.22
CA LEU A 24 17.64 -5.51 4.52
C LEU A 24 16.44 -5.38 5.46
N ASP A 25 15.28 -4.96 4.95
CA ASP A 25 14.04 -4.86 5.71
C ASP A 25 13.59 -6.23 6.23
N LEU A 26 13.68 -7.27 5.40
CA LEU A 26 13.39 -8.64 5.81
C LEU A 26 14.44 -9.19 6.78
N SER A 27 15.73 -8.94 6.55
CA SER A 27 16.79 -9.43 7.43
C SER A 27 16.73 -8.76 8.81
N LEU A 28 16.65 -7.42 8.86
CA LEU A 28 16.56 -6.69 10.11
C LEU A 28 15.22 -6.93 10.80
N GLY A 29 14.13 -6.96 10.04
CA GLY A 29 12.81 -7.26 10.58
C GLY A 29 12.72 -8.67 11.18
N SER A 30 13.35 -9.68 10.56
CA SER A 30 13.35 -11.05 11.09
C SER A 30 14.19 -11.21 12.37
N ILE A 31 15.21 -10.37 12.55
CA ILE A 31 16.07 -10.33 13.75
C ILE A 31 15.39 -9.54 14.88
N TYR A 32 14.97 -8.30 14.61
CA TYR A 32 14.56 -7.34 15.64
C TYR A 32 13.03 -7.26 15.86
N TYR A 33 12.22 -7.56 14.84
CA TYR A 33 10.77 -7.31 14.86
C TYR A 33 9.94 -8.52 14.41
N ARG A 34 10.39 -9.73 14.78
CA ARG A 34 9.76 -11.00 14.37
C ARG A 34 8.26 -11.10 14.68
N HIS A 35 7.78 -10.43 15.73
CA HIS A 35 6.36 -10.38 16.11
C HIS A 35 5.52 -9.40 15.27
N ARG A 36 6.15 -8.42 14.60
CA ARG A 36 5.45 -7.42 13.75
C ARG A 36 5.44 -7.84 12.27
N ILE A 37 6.25 -8.82 11.88
CA ILE A 37 6.25 -9.37 10.53
C ILE A 37 5.10 -10.35 10.38
N THR A 38 4.08 -9.91 9.68
CA THR A 38 2.99 -10.75 9.26
C THR A 38 3.34 -11.67 8.10
N VAL A 39 2.65 -12.80 8.01
CA VAL A 39 2.90 -13.80 6.98
C VAL A 39 2.56 -13.25 5.59
N LEU A 40 1.42 -12.56 5.44
CA LEU A 40 0.97 -11.99 4.16
C LEU A 40 1.71 -10.70 3.80
N THR A 41 1.90 -9.78 4.74
CA THR A 41 2.54 -8.48 4.43
C THR A 41 4.08 -8.48 4.53
N GLY A 42 4.69 -9.52 5.11
CA GLY A 42 6.14 -9.59 5.30
C GLY A 42 6.79 -10.80 4.63
N TRP A 43 6.35 -12.00 4.97
CA TRP A 43 7.00 -13.23 4.48
C TRP A 43 6.63 -13.61 3.04
N ILE A 44 5.41 -13.31 2.60
CA ILE A 44 4.99 -13.57 1.21
C ILE A 44 5.25 -12.34 0.34
N HIS A 45 4.93 -11.15 0.85
CA HIS A 45 5.08 -9.88 0.13
C HIS A 45 6.52 -9.63 -0.30
N HIS A 46 7.48 -9.59 0.62
CA HIS A 46 8.86 -9.19 0.30
C HIS A 46 9.55 -10.13 -0.68
N PRO A 47 9.49 -11.48 -0.52
CA PRO A 47 10.08 -12.39 -1.51
C PRO A 47 9.39 -12.34 -2.87
N LEU A 48 8.07 -12.11 -2.91
CA LEU A 48 7.30 -11.96 -4.14
C LEU A 48 7.70 -10.68 -4.88
N TYR A 49 7.89 -9.55 -4.19
CA TYR A 49 8.44 -8.33 -4.80
C TYR A 49 9.86 -8.54 -5.32
N ILE A 50 10.73 -9.18 -4.53
CA ILE A 50 12.10 -9.51 -4.97
C ILE A 50 12.06 -10.34 -6.26
N GLY A 51 11.23 -11.38 -6.32
CA GLY A 51 11.05 -12.21 -7.51
C GLY A 51 10.53 -11.45 -8.72
N VAL A 52 9.51 -10.61 -8.54
CA VAL A 52 8.93 -9.78 -9.61
C VAL A 52 9.94 -8.75 -10.12
N PHE A 53 10.72 -8.11 -9.23
CA PHE A 53 11.75 -7.14 -9.65
C PHE A 53 12.92 -7.78 -10.35
N LEU A 54 13.38 -8.96 -9.92
CA LEU A 54 14.40 -9.73 -10.65
C LEU A 54 13.89 -10.14 -12.04
N TRP A 55 12.61 -10.52 -12.16
CA TRP A 55 12.00 -10.83 -13.44
C TRP A 55 11.85 -9.59 -14.35
N LEU A 56 11.46 -8.44 -13.80
CA LEU A 56 11.40 -7.16 -14.50
C LEU A 56 12.78 -6.70 -15.00
N LEU A 57 13.81 -6.88 -14.17
CA LEU A 57 15.20 -6.57 -14.53
C LEU A 57 15.69 -7.48 -15.66
N LYS A 58 15.40 -8.78 -15.58
CA LYS A 58 15.67 -9.74 -16.67
C LYS A 58 14.93 -9.38 -17.96
N SER A 59 13.72 -8.85 -17.84
CA SER A 59 12.87 -8.49 -18.97
C SER A 59 13.13 -7.09 -19.53
N ARG A 60 14.11 -6.35 -18.97
CA ARG A 60 14.47 -4.97 -19.35
C ARG A 60 13.27 -4.02 -19.37
N SER A 61 12.41 -4.11 -18.36
CA SER A 61 11.30 -3.18 -18.13
C SER A 61 11.44 -2.50 -16.77
N SER A 62 12.62 -1.97 -16.48
CA SER A 62 12.92 -1.29 -15.21
C SER A 62 12.17 0.05 -15.10
N SER A 63 11.75 0.63 -16.22
CA SER A 63 10.89 1.82 -16.26
C SER A 63 9.54 1.61 -15.55
N PHE A 64 8.99 0.39 -15.60
CA PHE A 64 7.74 0.04 -14.92
C PHE A 64 7.86 0.15 -13.39
N PHE A 65 9.03 -0.16 -12.84
CA PHE A 65 9.29 -0.01 -11.40
C PHE A 65 9.20 1.44 -10.95
N SER A 66 9.76 2.37 -11.72
CA SER A 66 9.78 3.80 -11.34
C SER A 66 8.36 4.36 -11.25
N VAL A 67 7.49 3.95 -12.17
CA VAL A 67 6.07 4.31 -12.15
C VAL A 67 5.34 3.61 -10.99
N SER A 68 5.63 2.33 -10.77
CA SER A 68 5.04 1.55 -9.67
C SER A 68 5.45 2.07 -8.28
N CYS A 69 6.61 2.71 -8.15
CA CYS A 69 7.05 3.33 -6.90
C CYS A 69 6.07 4.39 -6.40
N LEU A 70 5.39 5.11 -7.30
CA LEU A 70 4.35 6.06 -6.92
C LEU A 70 3.18 5.39 -6.19
N LEU A 71 2.89 4.12 -6.46
CA LEU A 71 1.84 3.37 -5.77
C LEU A 71 2.13 3.12 -4.28
N GLU A 72 3.38 3.32 -3.85
CA GLU A 72 3.83 3.20 -2.46
C GLU A 72 3.83 4.55 -1.69
N LEU A 73 3.46 5.66 -2.34
CA LEU A 73 3.23 6.92 -1.63
C LEU A 73 2.18 6.86 -0.50
N PRO A 74 1.02 6.19 -0.65
CA PRO A 74 0.07 6.11 0.46
C PRO A 74 0.63 5.33 1.65
N THR A 75 1.43 4.28 1.42
CA THR A 75 2.10 3.51 2.48
C THR A 75 3.21 4.33 3.14
N LEU A 76 3.94 5.17 2.39
CA LEU A 76 4.89 6.12 2.96
C LEU A 76 4.18 7.14 3.88
N LEU A 77 3.06 7.71 3.46
CA LEU A 77 2.26 8.60 4.31
C LEU A 77 1.77 7.91 5.59
N LEU A 78 1.35 6.64 5.47
CA LEU A 78 0.96 5.84 6.63
C LEU A 78 2.12 5.60 7.59
N ALA A 79 3.30 5.29 7.06
CA ALA A 79 4.51 5.08 7.84
C ALA A 79 4.91 6.36 8.60
N ILE A 80 4.86 7.52 7.95
CA ILE A 80 5.12 8.83 8.59
C ILE A 80 4.11 9.09 9.72
N GLY A 81 2.82 8.81 9.47
CA GLY A 81 1.77 8.92 10.49
C GLY A 81 1.94 7.96 11.68
N SER A 82 2.70 6.86 11.50
CA SER A 82 3.01 5.91 12.58
C SER A 82 4.16 6.37 13.49
N ILE A 83 5.08 7.21 12.99
CA ILE A 83 6.21 7.75 13.74
C ILE A 83 5.74 8.81 14.74
N ARG A 84 4.81 9.69 14.32
CA ARG A 84 4.21 10.72 15.18
C ARG A 84 2.71 10.83 14.91
N ASP A 85 1.89 10.53 15.94
CA ASP A 85 0.41 10.61 15.86
C ASP A 85 -0.08 12.04 15.49
N GLN A 86 0.73 13.07 15.79
CA GLN A 86 0.45 14.47 15.42
C GLN A 86 0.53 14.75 13.91
N TRP A 87 1.26 13.93 13.15
CA TRP A 87 1.40 14.07 11.69
C TRP A 87 0.45 13.15 10.92
N ARG A 88 -0.41 12.42 11.65
CA ARG A 88 -1.36 11.50 11.03
C ARG A 88 -2.57 12.26 10.50
N CYS A 89 -2.65 12.39 9.18
CA CYS A 89 -3.83 12.88 8.47
C CYS A 89 -4.57 11.73 7.78
N ASP A 90 -5.58 11.16 8.46
CA ASP A 90 -6.35 10.01 7.93
C ASP A 90 -7.02 10.31 6.58
N PHE A 91 -7.44 11.56 6.34
CA PHE A 91 -8.04 11.99 5.08
C PHE A 91 -7.02 12.07 3.93
N LEU A 92 -5.80 12.57 4.21
CA LEU A 92 -4.73 12.63 3.22
C LEU A 92 -4.28 11.21 2.81
N PHE A 93 -4.18 10.32 3.79
CA PHE A 93 -3.89 8.91 3.53
C PHE A 93 -4.98 8.25 2.68
N ALA A 94 -6.26 8.40 3.04
CA ALA A 94 -7.37 7.81 2.31
C ALA A 94 -7.49 8.34 0.87
N SER A 95 -7.36 9.65 0.67
CA SER A 95 -7.40 10.28 -0.66
C SER A 95 -6.23 9.84 -1.53
N THR A 96 -5.01 9.80 -0.98
CA THR A 96 -3.82 9.35 -1.70
C THR A 96 -3.91 7.86 -2.06
N PHE A 97 -4.43 7.04 -1.15
CA PHE A 97 -4.67 5.61 -1.41
C PHE A 97 -5.67 5.41 -2.55
N PHE A 98 -6.77 6.16 -2.55
CA PHE A 98 -7.76 6.12 -3.63
C PHE A 98 -7.17 6.53 -4.98
N ALA A 99 -6.52 7.69 -5.04
CA ALA A 99 -5.97 8.23 -6.27
C ALA A 99 -4.91 7.31 -6.89
N LEU A 100 -3.99 6.78 -6.08
CA LEU A 100 -2.87 5.99 -6.59
C LEU A 100 -3.23 4.51 -6.71
N ARG A 101 -3.77 3.88 -5.66
CA ARG A 101 -4.00 2.42 -5.67
C ARG A 101 -5.32 1.98 -6.29
N LEU A 102 -6.29 2.87 -6.48
CA LEU A 102 -7.52 2.54 -7.22
C LEU A 102 -7.51 3.13 -8.62
N VAL A 103 -7.40 4.46 -8.74
CA VAL A 103 -7.52 5.13 -10.05
C VAL A 103 -6.28 4.89 -10.90
N PHE A 104 -5.10 5.23 -10.41
CA PHE A 104 -3.87 5.08 -11.18
C PHE A 104 -3.54 3.61 -11.46
N HIS A 105 -3.72 2.72 -10.48
CA HIS A 105 -3.51 1.27 -10.68
C HIS A 105 -4.48 0.66 -11.70
N SER A 106 -5.76 1.04 -11.69
CA SER A 106 -6.72 0.53 -12.69
C SER A 106 -6.41 1.02 -14.10
N TYR A 107 -6.00 2.30 -14.24
CA TYR A 107 -5.49 2.83 -15.51
C TYR A 107 -4.25 2.05 -15.98
N MET A 108 -3.32 1.77 -15.07
CA MET A 108 -2.12 1.01 -15.36
C MET A 108 -2.43 -0.42 -15.83
N ILE A 109 -3.43 -1.09 -15.26
CA ILE A 109 -3.88 -2.42 -15.72
C ILE A 109 -4.35 -2.36 -17.18
N ILE A 110 -5.14 -1.35 -17.54
CA ILE A 110 -5.63 -1.17 -18.92
C ILE A 110 -4.46 -0.90 -19.87
N ALA A 111 -3.56 0.00 -19.47
CA ALA A 111 -2.38 0.34 -20.26
C ALA A 111 -1.44 -0.87 -20.45
N LEU A 112 -1.25 -1.69 -19.41
CA LEU A 112 -0.48 -2.93 -19.47
C LEU A 112 -1.10 -3.95 -20.43
N LYS A 113 -2.43 -4.09 -20.41
CA LYS A 113 -3.15 -5.01 -21.30
C LYS A 113 -3.02 -4.60 -22.77
N GLN A 114 -3.03 -3.30 -23.07
CA GLN A 114 -3.09 -2.80 -24.44
C GLN A 114 -1.72 -2.54 -25.08
N TYR A 115 -0.74 -2.06 -24.29
CA TYR A 115 0.50 -1.49 -24.85
C TYR A 115 1.77 -2.20 -24.39
N HIS A 116 1.70 -3.10 -23.40
CA HIS A 116 2.90 -3.68 -22.81
C HIS A 116 3.22 -5.06 -23.41
N ARG A 117 4.51 -5.27 -23.71
CA ARG A 117 5.02 -6.50 -24.33
C ARG A 117 4.87 -7.76 -23.47
N LEU A 118 4.77 -7.61 -22.15
CA LEU A 118 4.64 -8.72 -21.20
C LEU A 118 3.18 -8.95 -20.84
N GLU A 119 2.52 -9.88 -21.56
CA GLU A 119 1.12 -10.25 -21.34
C GLU A 119 0.85 -10.85 -19.95
N PHE A 120 1.86 -11.35 -19.24
CA PHE A 120 1.66 -11.86 -17.88
C PHE A 120 1.55 -10.77 -16.81
N LEU A 121 1.98 -9.54 -17.14
CA LEU A 121 2.13 -8.47 -16.15
C LEU A 121 0.79 -7.85 -15.76
N TRP A 122 -0.16 -7.76 -16.70
CA TRP A 122 -1.52 -7.29 -16.40
C TRP A 122 -2.27 -8.28 -15.49
N MET A 123 -2.03 -9.59 -15.64
CA MET A 123 -2.64 -10.62 -14.77
C MET A 123 -2.15 -10.47 -13.33
N PHE A 124 -0.87 -10.22 -13.14
CA PHE A 124 -0.30 -9.94 -11.82
C PHE A 124 -0.84 -8.62 -11.24
N ALA A 125 -0.89 -7.54 -12.02
CA ALA A 125 -1.47 -6.27 -11.57
C ALA A 125 -2.96 -6.43 -11.19
N MET A 126 -3.69 -7.27 -11.92
CA MET A 126 -5.09 -7.56 -11.63
C MET A 126 -5.24 -8.41 -10.36
N SER A 127 -4.41 -9.42 -10.11
CA SER A 127 -4.52 -10.24 -8.90
C SER A 127 -4.34 -9.44 -7.60
N VAL A 128 -3.55 -8.36 -7.65
CA VAL A 128 -3.32 -7.46 -6.50
C VAL A 128 -4.47 -6.46 -6.30
N PHE A 129 -5.24 -6.14 -7.33
CA PHE A 129 -6.27 -5.10 -7.25
C PHE A 129 -7.39 -5.38 -6.23
N PRO A 130 -7.95 -6.60 -6.10
CA PRO A 130 -8.93 -6.93 -5.05
C PRO A 130 -8.41 -6.67 -3.64
N LEU A 131 -7.10 -6.87 -3.41
CA LEU A 131 -6.47 -6.58 -2.12
C LEU A 131 -6.53 -5.09 -1.80
N HIS A 132 -6.27 -4.23 -2.78
CA HIS A 132 -6.40 -2.78 -2.62
C HIS A 132 -7.84 -2.35 -2.35
N LEU A 133 -8.84 -2.98 -2.98
CA LEU A 133 -10.25 -2.73 -2.69
C LEU A 133 -10.61 -3.12 -1.25
N TYR A 134 -10.17 -4.28 -0.80
CA TYR A 134 -10.40 -4.74 0.58
C TYR A 134 -9.78 -3.79 1.60
N TRP A 135 -8.55 -3.32 1.37
CA TRP A 135 -7.90 -2.33 2.24
C TRP A 135 -8.62 -0.99 2.22
N PHE A 136 -9.06 -0.51 1.05
CA PHE A 136 -9.82 0.73 0.94
C PHE A 136 -11.14 0.66 1.73
N TYR A 137 -11.87 -0.45 1.64
CA TYR A 137 -13.07 -0.69 2.45
C TYR A 137 -12.78 -0.58 3.96
N GLY A 138 -11.65 -1.17 4.41
CA GLY A 138 -11.20 -1.06 5.80
C GLY A 138 -10.86 0.37 6.24
N ILE A 139 -10.29 1.18 5.33
CA ILE A 139 -9.97 2.60 5.58
C ILE A 139 -11.27 3.41 5.72
N ILE A 140 -12.22 3.25 4.80
CA ILE A 140 -13.51 3.96 4.85
C ILE A 140 -14.28 3.57 6.10
N GLY A 141 -14.33 2.28 6.46
CA GLY A 141 -14.98 1.84 7.70
C GLY A 141 -14.38 2.48 8.96
N GLN A 142 -13.08 2.77 8.98
CA GLN A 142 -12.46 3.52 10.08
C GLN A 142 -12.79 5.00 10.07
N LEU A 143 -12.82 5.61 8.87
CA LEU A 143 -13.17 7.02 8.74
C LEU A 143 -14.61 7.28 9.21
N ILE A 144 -15.56 6.41 8.83
CA ILE A 144 -16.95 6.47 9.28
C ILE A 144 -17.06 6.27 10.80
N LYS A 145 -16.27 5.36 11.38
CA LYS A 145 -16.26 5.14 12.84
C LYS A 145 -15.62 6.29 13.62
N ARG A 146 -14.64 6.99 13.04
CA ARG A 146 -13.96 8.15 13.66
C ARG A 146 -14.74 9.45 13.54
N TYR A 147 -15.42 9.63 12.42
CA TYR A 147 -16.31 10.74 12.15
C TYR A 147 -17.74 10.21 11.99
N PRO A 148 -18.35 9.64 13.04
CA PRO A 148 -19.78 9.39 12.99
C PRO A 148 -20.41 10.75 12.70
N VAL A 149 -21.14 10.84 11.59
CA VAL A 149 -21.96 12.02 11.30
C VAL A 149 -22.78 12.24 12.56
N ILE A 150 -22.51 13.34 13.27
CA ILE A 150 -23.33 13.78 14.39
C ILE A 150 -24.65 14.20 13.77
N TYR A 151 -25.49 13.22 13.45
CA TYR A 151 -26.90 13.43 13.23
C TYR A 151 -27.43 13.73 14.63
N LYS A 152 -27.30 15.00 15.04
CA LYS A 152 -27.91 15.50 16.26
C LYS A 152 -29.42 15.50 15.98
N SER A 153 -30.04 14.33 16.13
CA SER A 153 -31.48 14.26 16.40
C SER A 153 -31.70 15.14 17.61
N LYS A 154 -32.39 16.26 17.41
CA LYS A 154 -32.76 17.21 18.44
C LYS A 154 -33.96 16.65 19.21
N THR A 155 -33.79 15.50 19.84
CA THR A 155 -34.72 14.74 20.71
C THR A 155 -33.96 13.44 21.01
N ASP A 156 -33.55 13.06 22.21
CA ASP A 156 -33.93 13.43 23.57
C ASP A 156 -32.70 13.32 24.49
N GLY A 157 -32.79 13.98 25.64
CA GLY A 157 -31.71 13.99 26.63
C GLY A 157 -31.38 12.61 27.21
N VAL A 158 -30.19 12.56 27.80
CA VAL A 158 -29.65 11.53 28.71
C VAL A 158 -28.88 10.39 28.03
N SER A 159 -27.61 10.28 28.46
CA SER A 159 -26.72 9.11 28.34
C SER A 159 -25.93 8.92 27.04
N SER A 160 -24.87 9.70 26.83
CA SER A 160 -23.80 9.32 25.88
C SER A 160 -22.38 9.69 26.34
N ALA A 161 -22.22 10.38 27.46
CA ALA A 161 -20.92 10.90 27.89
C ALA A 161 -19.95 9.84 28.48
N VAL A 162 -20.41 8.60 28.72
CA VAL A 162 -19.60 7.58 29.43
C VAL A 162 -19.08 6.45 28.51
N VAL A 163 -19.62 6.29 27.29
CA VAL A 163 -19.26 5.13 26.44
C VAL A 163 -18.03 5.38 25.55
N GLN A 164 -17.59 6.63 25.39
CA GLN A 164 -16.59 6.99 24.38
C GLN A 164 -15.13 6.96 24.87
N ALA A 165 -14.87 6.78 26.17
CA ALA A 165 -13.53 6.93 26.74
C ALA A 165 -12.66 5.66 26.74
N LYS A 166 -13.17 4.48 26.34
CA LYS A 166 -12.41 3.22 26.51
C LYS A 166 -12.67 2.20 25.40
N ARG A 167 -12.42 2.55 24.13
CA ARG A 167 -12.42 1.53 23.06
C ARG A 167 -11.16 1.59 22.22
N SER A 168 -10.27 0.64 22.55
CA SER A 168 -8.95 0.32 22.02
C SER A 168 -8.61 0.94 20.65
N LYS A 169 -7.70 1.93 20.69
CA LYS A 169 -6.98 2.51 19.54
C LYS A 169 -6.17 1.48 18.70
N HIS A 170 -6.07 0.22 19.14
CA HIS A 170 -5.11 -0.78 18.63
C HIS A 170 -5.71 -1.93 17.79
N SER A 171 -7.03 -2.11 17.77
CA SER A 171 -7.66 -3.32 17.22
C SER A 171 -7.46 -3.55 15.71
N PHE A 172 -7.19 -2.52 14.92
CA PHE A 172 -7.02 -2.65 13.47
C PHE A 172 -5.55 -2.78 13.05
N LEU A 173 -4.62 -2.14 13.78
CA LEU A 173 -3.19 -2.32 13.52
C LEU A 173 -2.81 -3.77 13.80
N GLU A 174 -3.30 -4.38 14.88
CA GLU A 174 -3.15 -5.83 15.06
C GLU A 174 -3.71 -6.59 13.86
N ARG A 175 -4.92 -6.28 13.37
CA ARG A 175 -5.53 -7.02 12.25
C ARG A 175 -4.83 -6.85 10.89
N ILE A 176 -4.14 -5.73 10.64
CA ILE A 176 -3.27 -5.57 9.46
C ILE A 176 -1.94 -6.29 9.67
N TYR A 177 -1.39 -6.26 10.89
CA TYR A 177 -0.18 -6.99 11.28
C TYR A 177 -0.46 -8.43 11.76
N THR A 178 -1.63 -9.02 11.48
CA THR A 178 -1.88 -10.48 11.65
C THR A 178 -2.33 -11.19 10.37
N ILE A 179 -2.51 -10.47 9.25
CA ILE A 179 -2.61 -11.07 7.92
C ILE A 179 -1.24 -11.00 7.27
#